data_AF-A0A822FKZ5-F1
#
_entry.id   AF-A0A822FKZ5-F1
#
_cell.length_a   1.000
_cell.length_b   1.000
_cell.length_c   1.000
_cell.angle_alpha   90.00
_cell.angle_beta   90.00
_cell.angle_gamma   90.00
#
_symmetry.space_group_name_H-M   'P 1'
#
loop_
_entity.id
_entity.type
_entity.pdbx_description
1 polymer ?
#
loop_
_entity_poly.entity_id
_entity_poly.type
_entity_poly.pdbx_seq_one_letter_code
_entity_poly.pdbx_strand_id
1 'polypeptide(L)'
;MFRLSIKHLFKLTIYQTRFLVTDSTQTIQQKHNILYGKPIAERILNRCQNECIEFIEKYKRRPQLVAILVGGNESSKLYVRNKQRIAERIGCFYVNILLIFF
;
A
#
# COMPACT_ATOMS: atom_id res chain seq x y z
N MET A 1 36.74 53.67 -32.44
CA MET A 1 35.40 54.05 -31.93
C MET A 1 34.51 52.82 -32.00
N PHE A 2 34.60 51.95 -30.97
CA PHE A 2 34.16 50.57 -31.04
C PHE A 2 32.65 50.41 -30.80
N ARG A 3 32.02 49.74 -31.76
CA ARG A 3 30.63 49.34 -31.81
C ARG A 3 30.40 48.18 -30.83
N LEU A 4 30.27 48.44 -29.52
CA LEU A 4 29.81 47.42 -28.58
C LEU A 4 28.30 47.24 -28.74
N SER A 5 27.96 46.23 -29.53
CA SER A 5 26.60 45.75 -29.79
C SER A 5 25.89 45.40 -28.49
N ILE A 6 24.69 45.95 -28.30
CA ILE A 6 23.74 45.71 -27.20
C ILE A 6 23.53 44.20 -26.92
N LYS A 7 23.82 43.33 -27.89
CA LYS A 7 23.83 41.87 -27.76
C LYS A 7 24.82 41.35 -26.69
N HIS A 8 25.95 42.03 -26.46
CA HIS A 8 26.95 41.61 -25.47
C HIS A 8 26.53 41.96 -24.03
N LEU A 9 25.94 43.13 -23.83
CA LEU A 9 25.36 43.55 -22.54
C LEU A 9 24.22 42.60 -22.13
N PHE A 10 23.36 42.23 -23.08
CA PHE A 10 22.29 41.27 -22.83
C PHE A 10 22.82 39.88 -22.44
N LYS A 11 23.95 39.44 -23.01
CA LYS A 11 24.57 38.14 -22.70
C LYS A 11 25.12 38.09 -21.27
N LEU A 12 25.70 39.19 -20.78
CA LEU A 12 26.19 39.32 -19.40
C LEU A 12 25.04 39.40 -18.39
N THR A 13 23.96 40.11 -18.69
CA THR A 13 22.75 40.16 -17.84
C THR A 13 22.11 38.79 -17.69
N ILE A 14 22.01 38.02 -18.79
CA ILE A 14 21.48 36.65 -18.76
C ILE A 14 22.42 35.70 -18.00
N TYR A 15 23.75 35.88 -18.11
CA TYR A 15 24.69 35.03 -17.38
C TYR A 15 24.63 35.27 -15.87
N GLN A 16 24.47 36.51 -15.42
CA GLN A 16 24.35 36.83 -14.00
C GLN A 16 22.99 36.44 -13.41
N THR A 17 21.89 36.61 -14.15
CA THR A 17 20.56 36.14 -13.69
C THR A 17 20.47 34.62 -13.64
N ARG A 18 21.24 33.90 -14.45
CA ARG A 18 21.34 32.43 -14.37
C ARG A 18 22.21 31.94 -13.20
N PHE A 19 23.05 32.80 -12.62
CA PHE A 19 23.93 32.48 -11.50
C PHE A 19 23.30 32.77 -10.13
N LEU A 20 22.24 33.58 -10.05
CA LEU A 20 21.55 33.90 -8.80
C LEU A 20 20.31 33.01 -8.51
N VAL A 21 20.06 32.01 -9.35
CA VAL A 21 18.93 31.06 -9.19
C VAL A 21 19.46 29.66 -8.82
N THR A 22 20.51 29.59 -7.99
CA THR A 22 21.09 28.31 -7.55
C THR A 22 21.08 28.09 -6.02
N ASP A 23 20.50 28.97 -5.21
CA ASP A 23 20.66 28.89 -3.74
C ASP A 23 19.37 28.65 -2.91
N SER A 24 18.29 28.08 -3.46
CA SER A 24 17.18 27.64 -2.57
C SER A 24 16.38 26.40 -2.96
N THR A 25 16.61 25.79 -4.12
CA THR A 25 16.08 24.43 -4.38
C THR A 25 17.15 23.40 -4.08
N GLN A 26 17.52 23.27 -2.81
CA GLN A 26 17.91 21.97 -2.31
C GLN A 26 16.67 21.08 -2.49
N THR A 27 16.62 20.31 -3.57
CA THR A 27 15.69 19.20 -3.69
C THR A 27 16.08 18.25 -2.57
N ILE A 28 15.43 18.38 -1.41
CA ILE A 28 15.54 17.39 -0.36
C ILE A 28 15.12 16.09 -1.04
N GLN A 29 16.08 15.20 -1.25
CA GLN A 29 15.83 13.87 -1.78
C GLN A 29 15.11 13.12 -0.65
N GLN A 30 13.81 13.38 -0.53
CA GLN A 30 12.93 12.84 0.50
C GLN A 30 12.91 11.32 0.30
N LYS A 31 13.69 10.61 1.11
CA LYS A 31 13.69 9.16 1.15
C LYS A 31 12.40 8.70 1.82
N HIS A 32 11.40 8.40 1.02
CA HIS A 32 10.17 7.77 1.49
C HIS A 32 10.42 6.27 1.62
N ASN A 33 10.43 5.76 2.85
CA ASN A 33 10.43 4.32 3.06
C ASN A 33 9.00 3.79 2.84
N ILE A 34 8.78 3.02 1.78
CA ILE A 34 7.54 2.27 1.60
C ILE A 34 7.49 1.17 2.66
N LEU A 35 6.46 1.20 3.50
CA LEU A 35 6.20 0.14 4.46
C LEU A 35 5.53 -1.04 3.74
N TYR A 36 6.29 -2.12 3.55
CA TYR A 36 5.75 -3.34 2.95
C TYR A 36 4.96 -4.13 4.00
N GLY A 37 3.63 -4.11 3.90
CA GLY A 37 2.75 -4.88 4.78
C GLY A 37 2.77 -6.39 4.51
N LYS A 38 3.13 -6.82 3.29
CA LYS A 38 3.09 -8.24 2.89
C LYS A 38 3.99 -9.15 3.73
N PRO A 39 5.28 -8.84 3.97
CA PRO A 39 6.13 -9.67 4.82
C PRO A 39 5.62 -9.77 6.27
N ILE A 40 5.02 -8.71 6.80
CA ILE A 40 4.47 -8.68 8.15
C ILE A 40 3.21 -9.54 8.21
N ALA A 41 2.32 -9.41 7.22
CA ALA A 41 1.12 -10.23 7.12
C ALA A 41 1.47 -11.73 7.02
N GLU A 42 2.47 -12.11 6.23
CA GLU A 42 2.93 -13.50 6.13
C GLU A 42 3.41 -14.06 7.48
N ARG A 43 4.18 -13.27 8.24
CA ARG A 43 4.61 -13.66 9.59
C ARG A 43 3.43 -13.88 10.54
N ILE A 44 2.45 -12.97 10.53
CA ILE A 44 1.25 -13.08 11.36
C ILE A 44 0.44 -14.31 10.97
N LEU A 45 0.21 -14.53 9.67
CA LEU A 45 -0.58 -15.67 9.19
C LEU A 45 0.07 -17.01 9.52
N ASN A 46 1.39 -17.12 9.43
CA ASN A 46 2.10 -18.35 9.83
C ASN A 46 1.93 -18.63 11.33
N ARG A 47 1.97 -17.58 12.17
CA ARG A 47 1.68 -17.72 13.60
C ARG A 47 0.23 -18.15 13.84
N CYS A 48 -0.74 -17.50 13.20
CA CYS A 48 -2.16 -17.86 13.32
C CYS A 48 -2.44 -19.30 12.87
N GLN A 49 -1.71 -19.80 11.87
CA GLN A 49 -1.82 -21.19 11.45
C GLN A 49 -1.40 -22.17 12.55
N ASN A 50 -0.29 -21.89 13.23
CA ASN A 50 0.14 -22.71 14.38
C ASN A 50 -0.88 -22.64 15.53
N GLU A 51 -1.37 -21.44 15.83
CA GLU A 51 -2.41 -21.24 16.86
C GLU A 51 -3.71 -21.99 16.51
N CYS A 52 -4.07 -22.09 15.22
CA CYS A 52 -5.22 -22.89 14.77
C CYS A 52 -5.00 -24.39 15.00
N ILE A 53 -3.78 -24.89 14.73
CA ILE A 53 -3.44 -26.30 14.98
C ILE A 53 -3.56 -26.61 16.47
N GLU A 54 -2.94 -25.80 17.33
CA GLU A 54 -3.00 -25.94 18.79
C GLU A 54 -4.45 -25.87 19.30
N PHE A 55 -5.25 -24.95 18.76
CA PHE A 55 -6.67 -24.82 19.11
C PHE A 55 -7.47 -26.08 18.77
N ILE A 56 -7.26 -26.64 17.57
CA ILE A 56 -7.91 -27.88 17.13
C ILE A 56 -7.48 -29.05 18.01
N GLU A 57 -6.20 -29.16 18.32
CA GLU A 57 -5.68 -30.22 19.19
C GLU A 57 -6.28 -30.16 20.59
N LYS A 58 -6.37 -28.96 21.16
CA LYS A 58 -6.86 -28.71 22.52
C LYS A 58 -8.37 -28.88 22.66
N TYR A 59 -9.14 -28.29 21.75
CA TYR A 59 -10.60 -28.22 21.87
C TYR A 59 -11.36 -29.17 20.95
N LYS A 60 -10.64 -29.91 20.08
CA LYS A 60 -11.22 -30.81 19.06
C LYS A 60 -12.26 -30.12 18.18
N ARG A 61 -12.09 -28.81 17.96
CA ARG A 61 -12.97 -27.97 17.13
C ARG A 61 -12.14 -27.03 16.26
N ARG A 62 -12.62 -26.80 15.04
CA ARG A 62 -11.99 -25.87 14.09
C ARG A 62 -12.52 -24.45 14.33
N PRO A 63 -11.65 -23.43 14.43
CA PRO A 63 -12.09 -22.04 14.50
C PRO A 63 -12.80 -21.64 13.20
N GLN A 64 -13.77 -20.73 13.29
CA GLN A 64 -14.62 -20.35 12.17
C GLN A 64 -14.66 -18.84 11.97
N LEU A 65 -14.54 -18.42 10.71
CA LEU A 65 -14.76 -17.05 10.28
C LEU A 65 -16.06 -16.97 9.47
N VAL A 66 -17.01 -16.17 9.94
CA VAL A 66 -18.25 -15.86 9.21
C VAL A 66 -18.14 -14.47 8.61
N ALA A 67 -18.34 -14.36 7.29
CA ALA A 67 -18.45 -13.09 6.59
C ALA A 67 -19.87 -12.88 6.08
N ILE A 68 -20.45 -11.74 6.42
CA ILE A 68 -21.77 -11.35 5.95
C ILE A 68 -21.59 -10.27 4.89
N LEU A 69 -21.99 -10.57 3.66
CA LEU A 69 -22.01 -9.64 2.55
C LEU A 69 -23.45 -9.14 2.36
N VAL A 70 -23.63 -7.82 2.42
CA VAL A 70 -24.94 -7.18 2.20
C VAL A 70 -24.93 -6.48 0.85
N GLY A 71 -25.90 -6.79 -0.01
CA GLY A 71 -25.98 -6.25 -1.37
C GLY A 71 -24.95 -6.85 -2.34
N GLY A 72 -24.59 -6.09 -3.38
CA GLY A 72 -23.92 -6.64 -4.57
C GLY A 72 -22.62 -5.96 -5.04
N ASN A 73 -22.00 -5.08 -4.25
CA ASN A 73 -20.79 -4.36 -4.69
C ASN A 73 -19.62 -5.33 -4.99
N GLU A 74 -19.07 -5.26 -6.20
CA GLU A 74 -17.95 -6.08 -6.68
C GLU A 74 -16.69 -5.95 -5.81
N SER A 75 -16.37 -4.75 -5.31
CA SER A 75 -15.22 -4.55 -4.42
C SER A 75 -15.36 -5.39 -3.15
N SER A 76 -16.55 -5.40 -2.55
CA SER A 76 -16.83 -6.18 -1.34
C SER A 76 -16.72 -7.68 -1.58
N LYS A 77 -17.16 -8.17 -2.76
CA LYS A 77 -17.01 -9.57 -3.15
C LYS A 77 -15.54 -9.99 -3.21
N LEU A 78 -14.67 -9.14 -3.77
CA LEU A 78 -13.23 -9.39 -3.82
C LEU A 78 -12.61 -9.49 -2.43
N TYR A 79 -12.95 -8.56 -1.53
CA TYR A 79 -12.44 -8.58 -0.15
C TYR A 79 -12.90 -9.83 0.62
N VAL A 80 -14.18 -10.22 0.49
CA VAL A 80 -14.73 -11.44 1.11
C VAL A 80 -14.01 -12.68 0.57
N ARG A 81 -13.80 -12.78 -0.75
CA ARG A 81 -13.04 -13.87 -1.36
C ARG A 81 -11.60 -13.95 -0.84
N ASN A 82 -10.92 -12.82 -0.65
CA ASN A 82 -9.57 -12.81 -0.10
C ASN A 82 -9.55 -13.27 1.37
N LYS A 83 -10.55 -12.86 2.17
CA LYS A 83 -10.72 -13.35 3.55
C LYS A 83 -10.95 -14.85 3.59
N GLN A 84 -11.78 -15.38 2.68
CA GLN A 84 -11.99 -16.82 2.53
C GLN A 84 -10.68 -17.57 2.30
N ARG A 85 -9.92 -17.18 1.27
CA ARG A 85 -8.65 -17.82 0.91
C ARG A 85 -7.66 -17.83 2.07
N ILE A 86 -7.57 -16.73 2.81
CA ILE A 86 -6.67 -16.62 3.97
C ILE A 86 -7.14 -17.52 5.11
N ALA A 87 -8.44 -17.51 5.44
CA ALA A 87 -9.01 -18.34 6.49
C ALA A 87 -8.79 -19.84 6.21
N GLU A 88 -9.05 -20.26 4.97
CA GLU A 88 -8.81 -21.65 4.54
C GLU A 88 -7.33 -22.01 4.64
N ARG A 89 -6.43 -21.12 4.18
CA ARG A 89 -4.97 -21.32 4.23
C ARG A 89 -4.45 -21.56 5.65
N ILE A 90 -4.97 -20.84 6.65
CA ILE A 90 -4.52 -20.98 8.04
C ILE A 90 -5.24 -22.10 8.80
N GLY A 91 -6.17 -22.81 8.16
CA GLY A 91 -6.90 -23.91 8.81
C GLY A 91 -8.18 -23.49 9.54
N CYS A 92 -8.73 -22.30 9.29
CA CYS A 92 -10.06 -21.90 9.77
C CYS A 92 -11.15 -22.42 8.82
N PHE A 93 -12.34 -22.70 9.36
CA PHE A 93 -13.54 -22.90 8.55
C PHE A 93 -14.09 -21.53 8.14
N TYR A 94 -14.63 -21.42 6.93
CA TYR A 94 -15.15 -20.16 6.42
C TYR A 94 -16.61 -20.29 6.00
N VAL A 95 -17.44 -19.36 6.42
CA VAL A 95 -18.84 -19.28 6.01
C VAL A 95 -19.12 -17.90 5.43
N ASN A 96 -19.69 -17.87 4.24
CA ASN A 96 -20.15 -16.66 3.58
C ASN A 96 -21.68 -16.61 3.62
N ILE A 97 -22.24 -15.49 4.07
CA ILE A 97 -23.68 -15.24 4.11
C ILE A 97 -23.95 -14.03 3.21
N LEU A 98 -24.73 -14.22 2.15
CA LEU A 98 -25.17 -13.13 1.29
C LEU A 98 -26.58 -12.71 1.68
N LEU A 99 -26.74 -11.45 2.06
CA LEU A 99 -28.04 -10.82 2.33
C LEU A 99 -28.44 -9.95 1.13
N ILE A 100 -29.49 -10.37 0.43
CA ILE A 100 -30.14 -9.63 -0.64
C ILE A 100 -31.47 -9.12 -0.06
N PHE A 101 -31.65 -7.80 -0.02
CA PHE A 101 -32.95 -7.20 0.27
C PHE A 101 -33.77 -7.21 -1.02
N PHE A 102 -34.97 -7.81 -0.98
CA PHE A 102 -35.96 -7.82 -2.06
C PHE A 102 -36.94 -6.66 -1.92
#